data_AF-A0A401ZLT4-F1
#
_entry.id   AF-A0A401ZLT4-F1
#
_cell.length_a   1.000
_cell.length_b   1.000
_cell.length_c   1.000
_cell.angle_alpha   90.00
_cell.angle_beta   90.00
_cell.angle_gamma   90.00
#
_symmetry.space_group_name_H-M   'P 1'
#
loop_
_entity.id
_entity.type
_entity.pdbx_description
1 polymer ?
#
loop_
_entity_poly.entity_id
_entity_poly.type
_entity_poly.pdbx_seq_one_letter_code
_entity_poly.pdbx_strand_id
1 'polypeptide(L)'
;MDRWFRKVFAYLVAKKRMANGTLTRRLTCQEVVELVTEYLEGVLAPAKRLQFEQHLAGCPGCANYLEQMRLTIRMIRQITPEPVDPERKADVLRIFRQWKQDEQ
;
A
#
# COMPACT_ATOMS: atom_id res chain seq x y z
N MET A 1 -6.78 -17.39 0.25
CA MET A 1 -6.35 -16.98 1.61
C MET A 1 -4.89 -17.41 1.78
N ASP A 2 -3.96 -16.58 1.31
CA ASP A 2 -2.59 -17.06 1.12
C ASP A 2 -1.84 -17.24 2.44
N ARG A 3 -1.29 -18.45 2.60
CA ARG A 3 -0.48 -18.95 3.73
C ARG A 3 0.67 -18.03 4.13
N TRP A 4 1.10 -17.17 3.22
CA TRP A 4 2.15 -16.18 3.39
C TRP A 4 1.83 -15.15 4.48
N PHE A 5 0.60 -14.62 4.51
CA PHE A 5 0.21 -13.60 5.48
C PHE A 5 0.34 -14.10 6.92
N ARG A 6 -0.18 -15.29 7.25
CA ARG A 6 -0.12 -15.87 8.62
C ARG A 6 1.30 -16.07 9.15
N LYS A 7 2.26 -16.45 8.28
CA LYS A 7 3.65 -16.73 8.69
C LYS A 7 4.45 -15.45 8.96
N VAL A 8 4.33 -14.45 8.09
CA VAL A 8 4.92 -13.12 8.31
C VAL A 8 4.30 -12.47 9.54
N PHE A 9 3.00 -12.67 9.77
CA PHE A 9 2.26 -12.15 10.92
C PHE A 9 2.74 -12.71 12.26
N ALA A 10 2.90 -14.03 12.37
CA ALA A 10 3.38 -14.69 13.59
C ALA A 10 4.80 -14.22 13.97
N TYR A 11 5.65 -14.03 12.96
CA TYR A 11 7.02 -13.54 13.14
C TYR A 11 7.09 -12.10 13.67
N LEU A 12 6.27 -11.18 13.13
CA LEU A 12 6.23 -9.78 13.57
C LEU A 12 5.59 -9.59 14.96
N VAL A 13 4.55 -10.37 15.28
CA VAL A 13 3.94 -10.39 16.62
C VAL A 13 4.92 -10.92 17.67
N ALA A 14 5.69 -11.97 17.35
CA ALA A 14 6.72 -12.51 18.23
C ALA A 14 7.87 -11.52 18.44
N LYS A 15 8.32 -10.81 17.39
CA LYS A 15 9.41 -9.84 17.46
C LYS A 15 9.07 -8.58 18.28
N LYS A 16 7.78 -8.17 18.33
CA LYS A 16 7.32 -6.97 19.04
C LYS A 16 7.27 -7.11 20.57
N ARG A 17 7.17 -8.32 21.12
CA ARG A 17 7.18 -8.54 22.58
C ARG A 17 8.50 -8.17 23.27
N MET A 18 9.59 -8.03 22.50
CA MET A 18 10.94 -7.77 23.05
C MET A 18 11.40 -6.30 22.92
N ALA A 19 10.65 -5.42 22.24
CA ALA A 19 11.06 -4.04 21.99
C ALA A 19 9.94 -3.04 22.32
N ASN A 20 10.00 -2.50 23.53
CA ASN A 20 9.38 -1.27 24.02
C ASN A 20 7.86 -1.19 24.20
N GLY A 21 7.49 -1.05 25.48
CA GLY A 21 6.27 -0.43 25.95
C GLY A 21 6.18 1.03 25.49
N THR A 22 5.22 1.28 24.60
CA THR A 22 4.60 2.59 24.42
C THR A 22 3.16 2.27 24.05
N LEU A 23 2.19 2.79 24.80
CA LEU A 23 0.76 2.54 24.60
C LEU A 23 0.37 2.97 23.19
N THR A 24 0.43 2.03 22.25
CA THR A 24 0.17 2.31 20.84
C THR A 24 -1.35 2.35 20.70
N ARG A 25 -1.91 3.55 20.49
CA ARG A 25 -3.35 3.73 20.24
C ARG A 25 -3.79 2.79 19.10
N ARG A 26 -4.86 2.02 19.32
CA ARG A 26 -5.45 1.19 18.27
C ARG A 26 -6.20 2.08 17.28
N LEU A 27 -6.04 1.81 15.99
CA LEU A 27 -6.81 2.47 14.96
C LEU A 27 -8.27 2.00 14.98
N THR A 28 -9.17 2.90 14.64
CA THR A 28 -10.57 2.62 14.32
C THR A 28 -10.69 2.05 12.91
N CYS A 29 -11.85 1.45 12.57
CA CYS A 29 -12.11 0.99 11.20
C CYS A 29 -12.06 2.14 10.19
N GLN A 30 -12.56 3.32 10.57
CA GLN A 30 -12.53 4.52 9.72
C GLN A 30 -11.10 4.95 9.41
N GLU A 31 -10.24 5.05 10.44
CA GLU A 31 -8.82 5.39 10.24
C GLU A 31 -8.11 4.35 9.36
N VAL A 32 -8.47 3.06 9.45
CA VAL A 32 -7.92 2.02 8.54
C VAL A 32 -8.38 2.21 7.10
N VAL A 33 -9.64 2.60 6.88
CA VAL A 33 -10.15 2.90 5.53
C VAL A 33 -9.41 4.10 4.94
N GLU A 34 -9.18 5.15 5.72
CA GLU A 34 -8.46 6.35 5.30
C GLU A 34 -6.99 6.05 4.93
N LEU A 35 -6.32 5.19 5.70
CA LEU A 35 -4.90 4.86 5.50
C LEU A 35 -4.65 3.76 4.46
N VAL A 36 -5.70 3.19 3.84
CA VAL A 36 -5.56 1.99 3.00
C VAL A 36 -4.68 2.23 1.76
N THR A 37 -4.80 3.41 1.16
CA THR A 37 -4.02 3.78 -0.03
C THR A 37 -2.54 3.86 0.31
N GLU A 38 -2.19 4.58 1.38
CA GLU A 38 -0.82 4.74 1.84
C GLU A 38 -0.20 3.40 2.28
N TYR A 39 -1.01 2.51 2.85
CA TYR A 39 -0.59 1.14 3.17
C TYR A 39 -0.26 0.33 1.90
N LEU A 40 -1.11 0.43 0.87
CA LEU A 40 -0.95 -0.27 -0.41
C LEU A 40 0.21 0.30 -1.24
N GLU A 41 0.47 1.59 -1.15
CA GLU A 41 1.59 2.29 -1.78
C GLU A 41 2.91 2.13 -1.00
N GLY A 42 2.84 1.67 0.25
CA GLY A 42 4.01 1.41 1.08
C GLY A 42 4.64 2.66 1.68
N VAL A 43 3.89 3.75 1.79
CA VAL A 43 4.38 5.07 2.28
C VAL A 43 4.07 5.34 3.75
N LEU A 44 3.35 4.43 4.43
CA LEU A 44 3.11 4.55 5.87
C LEU A 44 4.41 4.43 6.69
N ALA A 45 4.58 5.36 7.63
CA ALA A 45 5.64 5.27 8.63
C ALA A 45 5.56 3.92 9.40
N PRO A 46 6.70 3.33 9.81
CA PRO A 46 6.74 1.98 10.38
C PRO A 46 5.79 1.76 11.58
N ALA A 47 5.69 2.75 12.49
CA ALA A 47 4.81 2.68 13.65
C ALA A 47 3.33 2.65 13.25
N LYS A 48 2.93 3.44 12.24
CA LYS A 48 1.55 3.52 11.75
C LYS A 48 1.18 2.26 10.97
N ARG A 49 2.10 1.76 10.14
CA ARG A 49 1.95 0.47 9.44
C ARG A 49 1.69 -0.68 10.42
N LEU A 50 2.43 -0.70 11.53
CA LEU A 50 2.27 -1.71 12.56
C LEU A 50 0.90 -1.62 13.26
N GLN A 51 0.40 -0.42 13.54
CA GLN A 51 -0.96 -0.22 14.10
C GLN A 51 -2.03 -0.70 13.10
N PHE A 52 -1.86 -0.39 11.81
CA PHE A 52 -2.74 -0.83 10.72
C PHE A 52 -2.81 -2.35 10.66
N GLU A 53 -1.66 -3.03 10.60
CA GLU A 53 -1.58 -4.48 10.57
C GLU A 53 -2.18 -5.11 11.83
N GLN A 54 -1.93 -4.54 13.01
CA GLN A 54 -2.56 -4.98 14.25
C GLN A 54 -4.10 -4.88 14.21
N HIS A 55 -4.67 -3.83 13.61
CA HIS A 55 -6.12 -3.73 13.43
C HIS A 55 -6.64 -4.82 12.48
N LEU A 56 -5.99 -5.04 11.34
CA LEU A 56 -6.38 -6.09 10.39
C LEU A 56 -6.42 -7.48 11.03
N ALA A 57 -5.52 -7.74 11.99
CA ALA A 57 -5.50 -9.00 12.75
C ALA A 57 -6.76 -9.24 13.57
N GLY A 58 -7.32 -8.16 14.13
CA GLY A 58 -8.43 -8.20 15.06
C GLY A 58 -9.79 -7.90 14.44
N CYS A 59 -9.83 -7.46 13.18
CA CYS A 59 -11.04 -6.99 12.52
C CYS A 59 -11.23 -7.66 11.15
N PRO A 60 -12.03 -8.75 11.06
CA PRO A 60 -12.31 -9.44 9.81
C PRO A 60 -12.89 -8.53 8.71
N GLY A 61 -13.70 -7.53 9.10
CA GLY A 61 -14.27 -6.56 8.17
C GLY A 61 -13.21 -5.73 7.45
N CYS A 62 -12.21 -5.21 8.18
CA CYS A 62 -11.12 -4.45 7.57
C CYS A 62 -10.15 -5.34 6.78
N ALA A 63 -9.95 -6.59 7.21
CA ALA A 63 -9.19 -7.56 6.41
C ALA A 63 -9.86 -7.84 5.06
N ASN A 64 -11.18 -8.02 5.04
CA ASN A 64 -11.96 -8.18 3.82
C ASN A 64 -11.94 -6.92 2.94
N TYR A 65 -12.07 -5.75 3.54
CA TYR A 65 -11.97 -4.46 2.83
C TYR A 65 -10.63 -4.33 2.10
N LEU A 66 -9.52 -4.66 2.77
CA LEU A 66 -8.20 -4.63 2.13
C LEU A 66 -8.10 -5.58 0.94
N GLU A 67 -8.68 -6.78 1.04
CA GLU A 67 -8.69 -7.72 -0.09
C GLU A 67 -9.57 -7.23 -1.25
N GLN A 68 -10.70 -6.59 -0.94
CA GLN A 68 -11.54 -5.93 -1.96
C GLN A 68 -10.76 -4.82 -2.68
N MET A 69 -10.04 -3.96 -1.97
CA MET A 69 -9.21 -2.92 -2.59
C MET A 69 -8.13 -3.51 -3.49
N ARG A 70 -7.45 -4.59 -3.05
CA ARG A 70 -6.49 -5.31 -3.89
C ARG A 70 -7.14 -5.90 -5.14
N LEU A 71 -8.34 -6.47 -5.01
CA LEU A 71 -9.08 -7.00 -6.15
C LEU A 71 -9.45 -5.90 -7.14
N THR A 72 -9.98 -4.77 -6.66
CA THR A 72 -10.30 -3.59 -7.48
C THR A 72 -9.07 -3.12 -8.27
N ILE A 73 -7.91 -2.98 -7.61
CA ILE A 73 -6.65 -2.60 -8.28
C ILE A 73 -6.27 -3.63 -9.35
N ARG A 74 -6.36 -4.93 -9.06
CA ARG A 74 -6.07 -5.99 -10.04
C ARG A 74 -7.00 -5.93 -11.25
N MET A 75 -8.30 -5.70 -11.03
CA MET A 75 -9.29 -5.62 -12.11
C MET A 75 -9.02 -4.39 -13.00
N ILE A 76 -8.77 -3.22 -12.39
CA ILE A 76 -8.48 -1.99 -13.14
C ILE A 76 -7.21 -2.16 -13.98
N ARG A 77 -6.17 -2.83 -13.45
CA ARG A 77 -4.93 -3.10 -14.19
C ARG A 77 -5.10 -4.01 -15.41
N GLN A 78 -6.19 -4.77 -15.49
CA GLN A 78 -6.48 -5.64 -16.65
C GLN A 78 -7.23 -4.90 -17.76
N ILE A 79 -7.69 -3.68 -17.50
CA ILE A 79 -8.30 -2.85 -18.53
C ILE A 79 -7.19 -2.46 -19.51
N THR A 80 -7.28 -2.92 -20.76
CA THR A 80 -6.38 -2.51 -21.83
C THR A 80 -6.56 -1.00 -22.04
N PRO A 81 -5.56 -0.16 -21.73
CA PRO A 81 -5.67 1.25 -22.05
C PRO A 81 -5.65 1.43 -23.56
N GLU A 82 -6.33 2.47 -24.04
CA GLU A 82 -6.21 2.93 -25.42
C GLU A 82 -4.71 3.01 -25.79
N PRO A 83 -4.29 2.42 -26.92
CA PRO A 83 -2.89 2.50 -27.33
C PRO A 83 -2.47 3.98 -27.43
N VAL A 84 -1.39 4.31 -26.74
CA VAL A 84 -0.84 5.67 -26.80
C VAL A 84 -0.26 5.89 -28.19
N ASP A 85 -0.68 6.98 -28.85
CA ASP A 85 -0.09 7.44 -30.10
C ASP A 85 1.44 7.54 -29.97
N PRO A 86 2.21 6.75 -30.76
CA PRO A 86 3.66 6.73 -30.69
C PRO A 86 4.31 8.11 -30.88
N GLU A 87 3.73 8.98 -31.70
CA GLU A 87 4.26 10.32 -31.98
C GLU A 87 4.11 11.21 -30.73
N ARG A 88 2.91 11.24 -30.13
CA ARG A 88 2.68 11.96 -28.86
C ARG A 88 3.57 11.44 -27.72
N LYS A 89 3.79 10.13 -27.64
CA LYS A 89 4.70 9.54 -26.65
C LYS A 89 6.14 10.03 -26.87
N ALA A 90 6.60 10.06 -28.12
CA ALA A 90 7.94 10.56 -28.46
C ALA A 90 8.11 12.03 -28.09
N ASP A 91 7.09 12.85 -28.30
CA ASP A 91 7.08 14.27 -27.97
C ASP A 91 7.19 14.53 -26.47
N VAL A 92 6.37 13.85 -25.66
CA VAL A 92 6.43 13.96 -24.20
C VAL A 92 7.81 13.54 -23.69
N LEU A 93 8.35 12.42 -24.18
CA LEU A 93 9.68 11.94 -23.77
C LEU A 93 10.80 12.90 -24.18
N ARG A 94 10.66 13.60 -25.32
CA ARG A 94 11.62 14.62 -25.75
C ARG A 94 11.62 15.82 -24.80
N ILE A 95 10.44 16.30 -24.38
CA ILE A 95 10.31 17.40 -23.41
C ILE A 95 11.01 17.04 -22.09
N PHE A 96 10.73 15.86 -21.52
CA PHE A 96 11.35 15.44 -20.27
C PHE A 96 12.88 15.28 -20.35
N ARG A 97 13.40 14.85 -21.52
CA ARG A 97 14.86 14.74 -21.74
C ARG A 97 15.53 16.11 -21.80
N GLN A 98 14.93 17.07 -22.49
CA GLN A 98 15.46 18.44 -22.60
C GLN A 98 15.43 19.16 -21.25
N TRP A 99 14.34 19.03 -20.49
CA TRP A 99 14.27 19.60 -19.14
C TRP A 99 15.42 19.13 -18.23
N LYS A 100 15.80 17.85 -18.31
CA LYS A 100 16.95 17.33 -17.53
C LYS A 100 18.32 17.87 -17.99
N GLN A 101 18.42 18.41 -19.19
CA GLN A 101 19.63 19.04 -19.73
C GLN A 101 19.69 20.53 -19.36
N ASP A 102 18.54 21.20 -19.26
CA ASP A 102 18.45 22.62 -18.89
C ASP A 102 18.66 22.88 -17.37
N GLU A 103 18.57 21.83 -16.54
CA GLU A 103 18.82 21.89 -15.08
C GLU A 103 20.29 21.64 -14.67
N GLN A 104 21.23 21.54 -15.61
CA GLN A 104 22.68 21.41 -15.38
C GLN A 104 23.41 22.72 -15.68
#